data_AF-A0A231UU44-F1
#
_entry.id   AF-A0A231UU44-F1
#
_cell.length_a   1.000
_cell.length_b   1.000
_cell.length_c   1.000
_cell.angle_alpha   90.00
_cell.angle_beta   90.00
_cell.angle_gamma   90.00
#
_symmetry.space_group_name_H-M   'P 1'
#
loop_
_entity.id
_entity.type
_entity.pdbx_description
1 polymer ?
#
loop_
_entity_poly.entity_id
_entity_poly.type
_entity_poly.pdbx_seq_one_letter_code
_entity_poly.pdbx_strand_id
1 'polypeptide(L)'
;MKKLSALLSVLLMVGVPGAAQALSMPSLERPVERSIHLVADNCYAVGQRLAQERGAKLLRADAVGSGECRVVMLVPDGEGGRPRREEIVVPMR
;
A
#
# COMPACT_ATOMS: atom_id res chain seq x y z
N MET A 1 -7.11 37.27 1.72
CA MET A 1 -6.83 38.20 2.82
C MET A 1 -7.67 37.83 4.03
N LYS A 2 -7.07 37.20 5.05
CA LYS A 2 -7.44 37.32 6.47
C LYS A 2 -6.38 36.53 7.25
N LYS A 3 -5.41 37.27 7.79
CA LYS A 3 -4.34 36.80 8.67
C LYS A 3 -4.94 36.57 10.06
N LEU A 4 -4.56 35.52 10.78
CA LEU A 4 -4.71 35.36 12.24
C LEU A 4 -4.03 34.00 12.57
N SER A 5 -2.71 33.84 12.61
CA SER A 5 -1.73 34.36 13.58
C SER A 5 -2.30 34.60 14.98
N ALA A 6 -2.20 33.58 15.83
CA ALA A 6 -2.16 33.72 17.28
C ALA A 6 -1.22 32.64 17.83
N LEU A 7 0.01 33.09 18.08
CA LEU A 7 1.00 32.45 18.93
C LEU A 7 0.41 32.33 20.35
N LEU A 8 0.46 31.15 20.95
CA LEU A 8 0.53 31.06 22.41
C LEU A 8 1.43 29.87 22.78
N SER A 9 2.71 30.19 22.89
CA SER A 9 3.74 29.35 23.48
C SER A 9 3.42 29.18 24.97
N VAL A 10 3.18 27.93 25.41
CA VAL A 10 3.23 27.58 26.83
C VAL A 10 4.43 26.67 27.03
N LEU A 11 5.52 27.28 27.49
CA LEU A 11 6.72 26.61 27.97
C LEU A 11 6.47 26.26 29.44
N LEU A 12 6.29 24.98 29.76
CA LEU A 12 6.30 24.49 31.14
C LEU A 12 7.36 23.39 31.26
N MET A 13 8.52 23.80 31.74
CA MET A 13 9.61 22.92 32.18
C MET A 13 9.21 22.32 33.53
N VAL A 14 8.96 21.01 33.57
CA VAL A 14 8.89 20.26 34.83
C VAL A 14 9.93 19.14 34.74
N GLY A 15 11.03 19.31 35.47
CA GLY A 15 12.06 18.30 35.64
C GLY A 15 11.68 17.32 36.75
N VAL A 16 11.75 16.02 36.46
CA VAL A 16 11.61 14.93 37.44
C VAL A 16 12.91 14.12 37.43
N PRO A 17 13.69 14.10 38.53
CA PRO A 17 14.83 13.21 38.64
C PRO A 17 14.42 11.87 39.29
N GLY A 18 14.87 10.77 38.68
CA GLY A 18 15.22 9.54 39.41
C GLY A 18 14.20 8.40 39.41
N ALA A 19 14.54 7.33 38.69
CA ALA A 19 14.59 5.94 39.18
C ALA A 19 15.19 5.06 38.07
N ALA A 20 16.18 4.24 38.40
CA ALA A 20 16.78 3.27 37.49
C ALA A 20 15.72 2.26 37.03
N GLN A 21 15.33 2.35 35.76
CA GLN A 21 14.46 1.37 35.12
C GLN A 21 15.36 0.34 34.48
N ALA A 22 15.34 -0.89 34.99
CA ALA A 22 15.88 -2.05 34.30
C ALA A 22 15.26 -2.06 32.91
N LEU A 23 16.06 -1.80 31.88
CA LEU A 23 15.60 -1.78 30.49
C LEU A 23 15.28 -3.21 30.07
N SER A 24 14.05 -3.64 30.36
CA SER A 24 13.37 -4.63 29.56
C SER A 24 13.32 -4.04 28.15
N MET A 25 14.24 -4.46 27.28
CA MET A 25 14.25 -4.02 25.90
C MET A 25 12.89 -4.42 25.31
N PRO A 26 12.04 -3.47 24.87
CA PRO A 26 10.87 -3.84 24.12
C PRO A 26 11.39 -4.56 22.88
N SER A 27 10.97 -5.81 22.71
CA SER A 27 11.16 -6.52 21.45
C SER A 27 10.58 -5.62 20.37
N LEU A 28 11.45 -5.06 19.53
CA LEU A 28 11.06 -4.36 18.31
C LEU A 28 10.49 -5.42 17.38
N GLU A 29 9.24 -5.83 17.62
CA GLU A 29 8.47 -6.55 16.61
C GLU A 29 8.41 -5.63 15.40
N ARG A 30 9.12 -6.06 14.35
CA ARG A 30 9.29 -5.30 13.12
C ARG A 30 7.90 -5.07 12.53
N PRO A 31 7.51 -3.86 12.10
CA PRO A 31 6.15 -3.61 11.61
C PRO A 31 5.88 -4.41 10.32
N VAL A 32 5.25 -5.59 10.45
CA VAL A 32 4.82 -6.42 9.30
C VAL A 32 3.58 -5.82 8.64
N GLU A 33 2.82 -4.98 9.34
CA GLU A 33 1.60 -4.36 8.81
C GLU A 33 1.86 -3.52 7.55
N ARG A 34 2.93 -2.71 7.54
CA ARG A 34 3.21 -1.78 6.43
C ARG A 34 3.67 -2.49 5.16
N SER A 35 4.33 -3.65 5.28
CA SER A 35 4.87 -4.33 4.11
C SER A 35 3.75 -4.95 3.26
N ILE A 36 2.70 -5.49 3.89
CA ILE A 36 1.59 -6.11 3.14
C ILE A 36 0.79 -5.06 2.37
N HIS A 37 0.54 -3.89 2.96
CA HIS A 37 -0.11 -2.78 2.27
C HIS A 37 0.70 -2.29 1.06
N LEU A 38 2.01 -2.09 1.23
CA LEU A 38 2.89 -1.66 0.14
C LEU A 38 2.92 -2.66 -1.04
N VAL A 39 2.93 -3.96 -0.74
CA VAL A 39 2.94 -5.02 -1.77
C VAL A 39 1.59 -5.07 -2.50
N ALA A 40 0.47 -4.92 -1.79
CA ALA A 40 -0.86 -4.87 -2.42
C ALA A 40 -1.01 -3.63 -3.33
N ASP A 41 -0.56 -2.46 -2.88
CA ASP A 41 -0.57 -1.22 -3.66
C ASP A 41 0.28 -1.35 -4.94
N ASN A 42 1.44 -1.99 -4.84
CA ASN A 42 2.30 -2.27 -5.99
C ASN A 42 1.62 -3.21 -7.00
N CYS A 43 0.91 -4.25 -6.54
CA CYS A 43 0.18 -5.13 -7.44
C CYS A 43 -0.98 -4.43 -8.14
N TYR A 44 -1.67 -3.50 -7.49
CA TYR A 44 -2.69 -2.68 -8.14
C TYR A 44 -2.09 -1.82 -9.26
N ALA A 45 -0.93 -1.19 -9.04
CA ALA A 45 -0.24 -0.42 -10.07
C ALA A 45 0.22 -1.30 -11.26
N VAL A 46 0.79 -2.48 -10.98
CA VAL A 46 1.17 -3.47 -12.01
C VAL A 46 -0.05 -3.92 -12.82
N GLY A 47 -1.14 -4.27 -12.14
CA GLY A 47 -2.38 -4.70 -12.78
C GLY A 47 -3.00 -3.62 -13.64
N GLN A 48 -2.95 -2.35 -13.21
CA GLN A 48 -3.46 -1.22 -14.00
C GLN A 48 -2.68 -1.06 -15.30
N ARG A 49 -1.34 -1.07 -15.23
CA ARG A 49 -0.49 -0.97 -16.41
C ARG A 49 -0.76 -2.11 -17.39
N LEU A 50 -0.78 -3.35 -16.90
CA LEU A 50 -1.03 -4.53 -17.74
C LEU A 50 -2.41 -4.48 -18.40
N ALA A 51 -3.44 -4.02 -17.69
CA ALA A 51 -4.78 -3.85 -18.24
C ALA A 51 -4.81 -2.78 -19.33
N GLN A 52 -4.15 -1.64 -19.11
CA GLN A 52 -4.03 -0.56 -20.11
C GLN A 52 -3.31 -1.05 -21.37
N GLU A 53 -2.18 -1.74 -21.23
CA GLU A 53 -1.41 -2.31 -22.34
C GLU A 53 -2.23 -3.28 -23.19
N ARG A 54 -3.16 -4.01 -22.56
CA ARG A 54 -4.02 -4.99 -23.22
C ARG A 54 -5.38 -4.45 -23.67
N GLY A 55 -5.66 -3.17 -23.47
CA GLY A 55 -7.00 -2.61 -23.71
C GLY A 55 -8.09 -3.30 -22.86
N ALA A 56 -7.71 -3.84 -21.72
CA ALA A 56 -8.56 -4.61 -20.82
C ALA A 56 -9.03 -3.76 -19.64
N LYS A 57 -10.08 -4.20 -18.95
CA LYS A 57 -10.51 -3.63 -17.67
C LYS A 57 -9.94 -4.46 -16.53
N LEU A 58 -9.20 -3.81 -15.63
CA LEU A 58 -8.75 -4.44 -14.39
C LEU A 58 -9.94 -4.74 -13.47
N LEU A 59 -10.04 -5.97 -12.98
CA LEU A 59 -11.00 -6.35 -11.95
C LEU A 59 -10.35 -6.47 -10.57
N ARG A 60 -9.14 -7.01 -10.52
CA ARG A 60 -8.42 -7.32 -9.28
C ARG A 60 -6.94 -7.51 -9.55
N ALA A 61 -6.11 -7.11 -8.60
CA ALA A 61 -4.71 -7.47 -8.56
C ALA A 61 -4.30 -7.68 -7.11
N ASP A 62 -3.82 -8.88 -6.78
CA ASP A 62 -3.41 -9.26 -5.43
C ASP A 62 -2.00 -9.81 -5.44
N ALA A 63 -1.28 -9.58 -4.34
CA ALA A 63 0.00 -10.23 -4.10
C ALA A 63 -0.19 -11.73 -3.94
N VAL A 64 0.61 -12.51 -4.67
CA VAL A 64 0.69 -13.96 -4.51
C VAL A 64 2.14 -14.37 -4.35
N GLY A 65 2.42 -15.19 -3.33
CA GLY A 65 3.79 -15.59 -3.02
C GLY A 65 4.73 -14.41 -2.76
N SER A 66 6.02 -14.63 -3.01
CA SER A 66 7.08 -13.65 -2.81
C SER A 66 7.39 -12.88 -4.10
N GLY A 67 6.70 -11.75 -4.30
CA GLY A 67 7.01 -10.82 -5.39
C GLY A 67 6.28 -11.08 -6.71
N GLU A 68 5.17 -11.82 -6.68
CA GLU A 68 4.28 -11.98 -7.83
C GLU A 68 2.91 -11.35 -7.54
N CYS A 69 2.24 -10.95 -8.61
CA CYS A 69 0.90 -10.38 -8.60
C CYS A 69 -0.02 -11.25 -9.45
N ARG A 70 -1.11 -11.73 -8.87
CA ARG A 70 -2.22 -12.33 -9.61
C ARG A 70 -3.14 -11.22 -10.07
N VAL A 71 -3.26 -11.07 -11.38
CA VAL A 71 -4.05 -10.02 -12.03
C VAL A 71 -5.24 -10.66 -12.74
N VAL A 72 -6.44 -10.16 -12.46
CA VAL A 72 -7.68 -10.59 -13.10
C VAL A 72 -8.24 -9.43 -13.91
N MET A 73 -8.51 -9.66 -15.19
CA MET A 73 -8.95 -8.64 -16.14
C MET A 73 -10.12 -9.13 -17.00
N LEU A 74 -10.89 -8.18 -17.53
CA LEU A 74 -11.82 -8.41 -18.64
C LEU A 74 -11.21 -7.89 -19.93
N VAL A 75 -10.94 -8.81 -20.85
CA VAL A 75 -10.37 -8.50 -22.16
C VAL A 75 -11.50 -8.46 -23.19
N PRO A 76 -11.69 -7.34 -23.92
CA PRO A 76 -12.61 -7.29 -25.04
C PRO A 76 -12.26 -8.35 -26.09
N ASP A 77 -13.26 -8.92 -26.73
CA ASP A 77 -13.09 -9.91 -27.80
C ASP A 77 -13.06 -9.31 -29.21
N GLY A 78 -13.09 -7.97 -29.32
CA GLY A 78 -12.93 -7.21 -30.56
C GLY A 78 -14.21 -7.07 -31.38
N GLU A 79 -15.01 -8.13 -31.48
CA GLU A 79 -16.18 -8.22 -32.38
C GLU A 79 -17.52 -7.94 -31.68
N GLY A 80 -17.49 -7.26 -30.52
CA GLY A 80 -18.70 -6.93 -29.75
C GLY A 80 -19.33 -8.12 -29.04
N GLY A 81 -18.61 -9.23 -28.90
CA GLY A 81 -19.06 -10.34 -28.08
C GLY A 81 -18.77 -10.11 -26.59
N ARG A 82 -18.79 -11.19 -25.81
CA ARG A 82 -18.68 -11.11 -24.36
C ARG A 82 -17.20 -10.99 -23.95
N PRO A 83 -16.82 -9.97 -23.15
CA PRO A 83 -15.47 -9.85 -22.64
C PRO A 83 -15.01 -11.13 -21.93
N ARG A 84 -13.80 -11.60 -22.27
CA ARG A 84 -13.19 -12.77 -21.65
C ARG A 84 -12.59 -12.38 -20.32
N ARG A 85 -12.84 -13.19 -19.29
CA ARG A 85 -12.17 -13.04 -18.01
C ARG A 85 -10.85 -13.79 -18.06
N GLU A 86 -9.74 -13.07 -17.92
CA GLU A 86 -8.40 -13.63 -17.91
C GLU A 86 -7.78 -13.45 -16.52
N GLU A 87 -7.06 -14.46 -16.06
CA GLU A 87 -6.28 -14.45 -14.84
C GLU A 87 -4.83 -14.78 -15.20
N ILE A 88 -3.90 -13.94 -14.77
CA ILE A 88 -2.48 -14.07 -15.07
C ILE A 88 -1.65 -13.74 -13.85
N VAL A 89 -0.56 -14.47 -13.65
CA VAL A 89 0.44 -14.18 -12.61
C VAL A 89 1.64 -13.53 -13.27
N VAL A 90 2.05 -12.38 -12.74
CA VAL A 90 3.18 -11.58 -13.25
C VAL A 90 4.09 -11.17 -12.11
N PRO A 91 5.39 -10.94 -12.35
CA PRO A 91 6.29 -10.44 -11.31
C PRO A 91 6.02 -8.97 -10.96
N MET A 92 6.25 -8.58 -9.71
CA MET A 92 5.99 -7.23 -9.16
C MET A 92 7.04 -6.16 -9.54
N ARG A 93 7.85 -6.42 -10.58
CA ARG A 93 9.06 -5.65 -10.92
C ARG A 93 8.89 -4.71 -12.10
#